data_AF-A0A941UVD3-F1
#
_entry.id   AF-A0A941UVD3-F1
#
_cell.length_a   1.000
_cell.length_b   1.000
_cell.length_c   1.000
_cell.angle_alpha   90.00
_cell.angle_beta   90.00
_cell.angle_gamma   90.00
#
_symmetry.space_group_name_H-M   'P 1'
#
loop_
_entity.id
_entity.type
_entity.pdbx_description
1 polymer ?
#
loop_
_entity_poly.entity_id
_entity_poly.type
_entity_poly.pdbx_seq_one_letter_code
_entity_poly.pdbx_strand_id
1 'polypeptide(L)'
;MVRWKLRWRLRALDRKLLRDLWHLRGQVIAVALVVMCGVAVFLTMRGMYETLVRERADYYARYRFGDVFANVKRAPEAVAAQIAALPGVQTVDTGISLEVTLDVP
;
A
#
# COMPACT_ATOMS: atom_id res chain seq x y z
N MET A 1 46.04 -17.39 26.09
CA MET A 1 46.35 -18.54 25.20
C MET A 1 45.06 -18.94 24.49
N VAL A 2 44.95 -18.52 23.23
CA VAL A 2 43.72 -18.45 22.45
C VAL A 2 43.56 -19.73 21.62
N ARG A 3 42.45 -20.45 21.75
CA ARG A 3 42.13 -21.60 20.88
C ARG A 3 40.66 -21.55 20.42
N TRP A 4 40.39 -20.63 19.50
CA TRP A 4 39.22 -20.61 18.63
C TRP A 4 39.25 -21.81 17.67
N LYS A 5 38.85 -22.99 18.12
CA LYS A 5 38.70 -24.15 17.23
C LYS A 5 37.37 -24.07 16.47
N LEU A 6 37.25 -23.06 15.61
CA LEU A 6 36.20 -22.90 14.62
C LEU A 6 36.46 -23.88 13.46
N ARG A 7 36.29 -25.18 13.72
CA ARG A 7 36.53 -26.22 12.72
C ARG A 7 35.19 -26.73 12.21
N TRP A 8 34.69 -26.06 11.18
CA TRP A 8 33.58 -26.45 10.32
C TRP A 8 33.66 -27.95 9.95
N ARG A 9 32.93 -28.82 10.67
CA ARG A 9 32.62 -30.21 10.31
C ARG A 9 31.16 -30.29 9.82
N LEU A 10 30.80 -29.44 8.87
CA LEU A 10 29.44 -29.31 8.29
C LEU A 10 29.13 -30.39 7.24
N ARG A 11 29.10 -31.67 7.62
CA ARG A 11 28.52 -32.70 6.72
C ARG A 11 27.96 -33.89 7.46
N ALA A 12 28.66 -34.37 8.49
CA ALA A 12 28.17 -35.46 9.33
C ALA A 12 27.14 -34.97 10.36
N LEU A 13 27.37 -33.77 10.93
CA LEU A 13 26.46 -33.17 11.91
C LEU A 13 25.17 -32.71 11.25
N ASP A 14 25.24 -32.02 10.10
CA ASP A 14 24.05 -31.59 9.35
C ASP A 14 23.22 -32.77 8.85
N ARG A 15 23.85 -33.87 8.41
CA ARG A 15 23.12 -35.09 8.00
C ARG A 15 22.41 -35.76 9.18
N LYS A 16 22.98 -35.66 10.39
CA LYS A 16 22.32 -36.15 11.61
C LYS A 16 21.17 -35.22 11.99
N LEU A 17 21.41 -33.91 11.96
CA LEU A 17 20.41 -32.86 12.18
C LEU A 17 19.23 -32.98 11.23
N LEU A 18 19.47 -33.18 9.92
CA LEU A 18 18.40 -33.33 8.92
C LEU A 18 17.55 -34.57 9.20
N ARG A 19 18.16 -35.65 9.67
CA ARG A 19 17.45 -36.89 10.03
C ARG A 19 16.63 -36.71 11.30
N ASP A 20 17.19 -36.02 12.29
CA ASP A 20 16.47 -35.68 13.53
C ASP A 20 15.30 -34.74 13.22
N LEU A 21 15.50 -33.76 12.32
CA LEU A 21 14.45 -32.87 11.81
C LEU A 21 13.37 -33.63 11.04
N TRP A 22 13.75 -34.66 10.28
CA TRP A 22 12.82 -35.54 9.57
C TRP A 22 12.01 -36.42 10.52
N HIS A 23 12.63 -36.87 11.62
CA HIS A 23 11.92 -37.60 12.68
C HIS A 23 10.90 -36.72 13.40
N LEU A 24 11.22 -35.43 13.57
CA LEU A 24 10.39 -34.41 14.23
C LEU A 24 9.57 -33.55 13.24
N ARG A 25 9.32 -34.06 12.03
CA ARG A 25 8.67 -33.34 10.92
C ARG A 25 7.40 -32.58 11.31
N GLY A 26 6.56 -33.14 12.19
CA GLY A 26 5.32 -32.49 12.62
C GLY A 26 5.56 -31.18 13.38
N GLN A 27 6.50 -31.19 14.33
CA GLN A 27 6.82 -30.00 15.12
C GLN A 27 7.49 -28.92 14.27
N VAL A 28 8.38 -29.32 13.36
CA VAL A 28 9.09 -28.41 12.45
C VAL A 28 8.12 -27.74 11.48
N ILE A 29 7.17 -28.50 10.92
CA ILE A 29 6.12 -27.95 10.06
C ILE A 29 5.23 -26.97 10.83
N ALA A 30 4.85 -27.29 12.07
CA ALA A 30 4.04 -26.38 12.89
C ALA A 30 4.72 -25.02 13.12
N VAL A 31 6.02 -25.03 13.46
CA VAL A 31 6.80 -23.79 13.62
C VAL A 31 6.91 -23.04 12.30
N ALA A 32 7.20 -23.74 11.21
CA ALA A 32 7.32 -23.14 9.89
C ALA A 32 6.01 -22.46 9.44
N LEU A 33 4.85 -23.10 9.67
CA LEU A 33 3.53 -22.54 9.35
C LEU A 33 3.25 -21.26 10.13
N VAL A 34 3.55 -21.23 11.42
CA VAL A 34 3.36 -20.03 12.24
C VAL A 34 4.23 -18.88 11.75
N VAL A 35 5.51 -19.15 11.44
CA VAL A 35 6.43 -18.14 10.90
C VAL A 35 5.94 -17.64 9.53
N MET A 36 5.54 -18.54 8.64
CA MET A 36 5.01 -18.17 7.32
C MET A 36 3.75 -17.31 7.43
N CYS A 37 2.83 -17.66 8.34
CA CYS A 37 1.63 -16.88 8.59
C CYS A 37 1.98 -15.45 9.06
N GLY A 38 2.91 -15.31 10.01
CA GLY A 38 3.36 -14.01 10.50
C GLY A 38 4.00 -13.14 9.40
N VAL A 39 4.87 -13.75 8.59
CA VAL A 39 5.51 -13.06 7.45
C VAL A 39 4.47 -12.66 6.40
N ALA A 40 3.49 -13.51 6.10
CA ALA A 40 2.42 -13.21 5.15
C ALA A 40 1.56 -12.02 5.61
N VAL A 41 1.20 -11.95 6.90
CA VAL A 41 0.46 -10.82 7.47
C VAL A 41 1.27 -9.53 7.37
N PHE A 42 2.56 -9.58 7.71
CA PHE A 42 3.44 -8.41 7.63
C PHE A 42 3.60 -7.89 6.20
N LEU A 43 3.81 -8.80 5.24
CA LEU A 43 3.90 -8.46 3.82
C LEU A 43 2.58 -7.90 3.29
N THR A 44 1.45 -8.49 3.68
CA THR A 44 0.11 -8.01 3.27
C THR A 44 -0.16 -6.62 3.80
N MET A 45 0.14 -6.34 5.08
CA MET A 45 -0.03 -5.01 5.66
C MET A 45 0.82 -3.95 4.92
N ARG A 46 2.09 -4.26 4.64
CA ARG A 46 3.00 -3.39 3.87
C ARG A 46 2.53 -3.19 2.43
N GLY A 47 2.17 -4.29 1.76
CA GLY A 47 1.72 -4.27 0.36
C GLY A 47 0.40 -3.52 0.20
N MET A 48 -0.57 -3.74 1.09
CA MET A 48 -1.85 -3.05 1.07
C MET A 48 -1.68 -1.54 1.23
N TYR A 49 -0.79 -1.10 2.11
CA TYR A 49 -0.49 0.34 2.26
C TYR A 49 0.05 0.94 0.95
N GLU A 50 1.02 0.28 0.33
CA GLU A 50 1.59 0.76 -0.94
C GLU A 50 0.58 0.71 -2.10
N THR A 51 -0.24 -0.34 -2.18
CA THR A 51 -1.29 -0.48 -3.19
C THR A 51 -2.36 0.59 -3.01
N LEU A 52 -2.84 0.86 -1.79
CA LEU A 52 -3.85 1.89 -1.54
C LEU A 52 -3.34 3.29 -1.90
N VAL A 53 -2.08 3.60 -1.60
CA VAL A 53 -1.49 4.90 -1.96
C VAL A 53 -1.35 5.02 -3.48
N ARG A 54 -0.91 3.97 -4.16
CA ARG A 54 -0.77 3.95 -5.62
C ARG A 54 -2.11 3.98 -6.34
N GLU A 55 -3.06 3.13 -5.94
CA GLU A 55 -4.41 3.12 -6.52
C GLU A 55 -5.14 4.44 -6.25
N ARG A 56 -4.96 5.04 -5.07
CA ARG A 56 -5.48 6.39 -4.80
C ARG A 56 -4.91 7.40 -5.81
N ALA A 57 -3.60 7.44 -5.99
CA ALA A 57 -2.96 8.37 -6.91
C ALA A 57 -3.42 8.15 -8.36
N ASP A 58 -3.47 6.89 -8.80
CA ASP A 58 -3.96 6.51 -10.12
C ASP A 58 -5.44 6.82 -10.31
N TYR A 59 -6.28 6.57 -9.31
CA TYR A 59 -7.71 6.85 -9.35
C TYR A 59 -7.97 8.35 -9.45
N TYR A 60 -7.29 9.18 -8.63
CA TYR A 60 -7.42 10.63 -8.69
C TYR A 60 -6.88 11.20 -10.01
N ALA A 61 -5.75 10.70 -10.51
CA ALA A 61 -5.18 11.12 -11.77
C ALA A 61 -6.09 10.76 -12.97
N ARG A 62 -6.68 9.56 -12.96
CA ARG A 62 -7.60 9.12 -14.04
C ARG A 62 -8.95 9.82 -14.00
N TYR A 63 -9.48 10.13 -12.82
CA TYR A 63 -10.75 10.86 -12.70
C TYR A 63 -10.63 12.37 -12.91
N ARG A 64 -9.42 12.89 -13.21
CA ARG A 64 -9.16 14.34 -13.41
C ARG A 64 -9.80 15.18 -12.29
N PHE A 65 -9.67 14.71 -11.04
CA PHE A 65 -10.09 15.51 -9.90
C PHE A 65 -9.36 16.85 -9.99
N GLY A 66 -10.12 17.96 -10.01
CA GLY A 66 -9.54 19.28 -10.19
C GLY A 66 -8.42 19.51 -9.17
N ASP A 67 -7.25 19.91 -9.64
CA ASP A 67 -6.10 20.18 -8.76
C ASP A 67 -6.39 21.31 -7.76
N VAL A 68 -7.35 22.18 -8.08
CA VAL A 68 -7.76 23.33 -7.28
C VAL A 68 -9.29 23.45 -7.29
N PHE A 69 -9.89 23.46 -6.09
CA PHE A 69 -11.32 23.74 -5.89
C PHE A 69 -11.48 25.11 -5.21
N ALA A 70 -12.30 25.99 -5.79
CA ALA A 70 -12.62 27.29 -5.21
C ALA A 70 -14.14 27.49 -5.17
N ASN A 71 -14.69 27.76 -3.98
CA ASN A 71 -16.10 28.10 -3.84
C ASN A 71 -16.28 29.62 -3.94
N VAL A 72 -17.11 30.06 -4.88
CA VAL A 72 -17.33 31.50 -5.11
C VAL A 72 -18.82 31.80 -5.10
N LYS A 73 -19.22 32.80 -4.31
CA LYS A 73 -20.60 33.27 -4.23
C LYS A 73 -20.89 34.19 -5.41
N ARG A 74 -21.82 33.80 -6.30
CA ARG A 74 -22.14 34.50 -7.57
C ARG A 74 -20.92 34.67 -8.50
N ALA A 75 -20.37 33.57 -9.00
CA ALA A 75 -19.41 33.62 -10.11
C ALA A 75 -20.16 33.57 -11.45
N PRO A 76 -20.11 34.63 -12.29
CA PRO A 76 -20.55 34.54 -13.67
C PRO A 76 -19.61 33.64 -14.49
N GLU A 77 -20.13 32.96 -15.52
CA GLU A 77 -19.34 32.09 -16.42
C GLU A 77 -18.13 32.81 -17.06
N ALA A 78 -18.19 34.13 -17.19
CA ALA A 78 -17.08 34.96 -17.66
C ALA A 78 -15.80 34.84 -16.79
N VAL A 79 -15.95 34.50 -15.50
CA VAL A 79 -14.81 34.22 -14.60
C VAL A 79 -14.22 32.85 -14.90
N ALA A 80 -15.05 31.84 -15.21
CA ALA A 80 -14.58 30.53 -15.64
C ALA A 80 -13.82 30.60 -16.96
N ALA A 81 -14.30 31.42 -17.91
CA ALA A 81 -13.60 31.66 -19.18
C ALA A 81 -12.22 32.31 -18.99
N GLN A 82 -12.09 33.26 -18.04
CA GLN A 82 -10.80 33.87 -17.71
C GLN A 82 -9.84 32.87 -17.06
N ILE A 83 -10.33 31.99 -16.18
CA ILE A 83 -9.51 30.95 -15.55
C ILE A 83 -9.03 29.92 -16.59
N ALA A 84 -9.90 29.54 -17.53
CA ALA A 84 -9.53 28.61 -18.61
C ALA A 84 -8.46 29.18 -19.57
N ALA A 85 -8.33 30.51 -19.65
CA ALA A 85 -7.31 31.18 -20.46
C ALA A 85 -5.93 31.27 -19.77
N LEU A 86 -5.81 30.90 -18.49
CA LEU A 86 -4.54 30.94 -17.78
C LEU A 86 -3.59 29.82 -18.24
N PRO A 87 -2.29 30.10 -18.42
CA PRO A 87 -1.32 29.08 -18.79
C PRO A 87 -1.17 28.04 -17.66
N GLY A 88 -1.38 26.76 -17.99
CA GLY A 88 -1.33 25.64 -17.05
C GLY A 88 -2.70 25.08 -16.64
N VAL A 89 -3.80 25.75 -17.03
CA VAL A 89 -5.17 25.25 -16.78
C VAL A 89 -5.61 24.38 -17.95
N GLN A 90 -5.79 23.07 -17.73
CA GLN A 90 -6.24 22.15 -18.78
C GLN A 90 -7.76 22.10 -18.93
N THR A 91 -8.51 22.20 -17.84
CA THR A 91 -9.98 22.09 -17.83
C THR A 91 -10.53 22.85 -16.64
N VAL A 92 -11.60 23.60 -16.84
CA VAL A 92 -12.37 24.28 -15.80
C VAL A 92 -13.78 23.70 -15.83
N ASP A 93 -14.22 23.15 -14.71
CA ASP A 93 -15.60 22.68 -14.54
C ASP A 93 -16.31 23.58 -13.52
N THR A 94 -17.53 24.01 -13.84
CA THR A 94 -18.32 24.90 -13.00
C THR A 94 -19.58 24.19 -12.53
N GLY A 95 -19.73 24.03 -11.21
CA GLY A 95 -20.89 23.41 -10.60
C GLY A 95 -21.51 24.28 -9.51
N ILE A 96 -22.81 24.12 -9.30
CA ILE A 96 -23.54 24.76 -8.19
C ILE A 96 -23.63 23.74 -7.06
N SER A 97 -22.98 24.01 -5.93
CA SER A 97 -23.11 23.20 -4.72
C SER A 97 -24.09 23.87 -3.76
N LEU A 98 -25.23 23.21 -3.52
CA LEU A 98 -26.21 23.59 -2.52
C LEU A 98 -26.26 22.50 -1.46
N GLU A 99 -26.17 22.89 -0.19
CA GLU A 99 -26.30 21.98 0.94
C GLU A 99 -27.79 21.63 1.10
N VAL A 100 -28.15 20.36 0.89
CA VAL A 100 -29.52 19.86 1.00
C VAL A 100 -29.56 18.76 2.06
N THR A 101 -30.45 18.90 3.04
CA THR A 101 -30.76 17.82 4.00
C THR A 101 -31.53 16.73 3.26
N LEU A 102 -30.83 15.67 2.87
CA LEU A 102 -31.43 14.46 2.30
C LEU A 102 -31.89 13.55 3.44
N ASP A 103 -33.21 13.38 3.56
CA ASP A 103 -33.81 12.32 4.37
C ASP A 103 -33.71 11.00 3.60
N VAL A 104 -32.98 10.04 4.13
CA VAL A 104 -32.76 8.72 3.51
C VAL A 104 -33.58 7.71 4.31
N PRO A 105 -34.49 6.94 3.66
CA PRO A 105 -35.39 6.01 4.37
C PRO A 105 -34.67 4.85 5.05
#